data_AF-A0A7X2NU38-F1
#
_entry.id   AF-A0A7X2NU38-F1
#
_cell.length_a   1.000
_cell.length_b   1.000
_cell.length_c   1.000
_cell.angle_alpha   90.00
_cell.angle_beta   90.00
_cell.angle_gamma   90.00
#
_symmetry.space_group_name_H-M   'P 1'
#
loop_
_entity.id
_entity.type
_entity.pdbx_description
1 polymer ?
#
loop_
_entity_poly.entity_id
_entity_poly.type
_entity_poly.pdbx_seq_one_letter_code
_entity_poly.pdbx_strand_id
1 'polypeptide(L)'
;METERRGGKHMTDEEILKRLKQIISENLPELRNREITLDTKITRDLGIDSMSFILLICKVEAAFGVEIPDGEWDHLSSCRDVIAKIRELLPEKASA
;
A
#
# COMPACT_ATOMS: atom_id res chain seq x y z
N MET A 1 15.88 34.37 -4.08
CA MET A 1 14.51 33.83 -4.22
C MET A 1 14.66 32.36 -4.53
N GLU A 2 14.14 31.38 -3.80
CA GLU A 2 13.49 31.33 -2.51
C GLU A 2 13.42 29.84 -2.17
N THR A 3 13.73 29.50 -0.93
CA THR A 3 13.38 28.24 -0.25
C THR A 3 14.03 26.95 -0.74
N GLU A 4 15.13 26.61 -0.06
CA GLU A 4 15.42 25.25 0.39
C GLU A 4 14.13 24.59 0.92
N ARG A 5 13.47 23.75 0.12
CA ARG A 5 12.48 22.81 0.64
C ARG A 5 13.21 21.57 1.13
N ARG A 6 13.74 21.65 2.35
CA ARG A 6 13.95 20.47 3.19
C ARG A 6 12.56 19.92 3.54
N GLY A 7 11.93 19.22 2.61
CA GLY A 7 10.77 18.38 2.92
C GLY A 7 11.31 17.01 3.32
N GLY A 8 11.20 16.63 4.59
CA GLY A 8 11.29 15.22 4.97
C GLY A 8 10.39 14.43 4.03
N LYS A 9 10.93 13.40 3.38
CA LYS A 9 10.30 12.72 2.24
C LYS A 9 9.08 11.94 2.71
N HIS A 10 7.97 12.65 2.95
CA HIS A 10 6.66 12.05 3.14
C HIS A 10 6.23 11.49 1.79
N MET A 11 6.15 10.17 1.68
CA MET A 11 5.52 9.53 0.52
C MET A 11 4.07 10.00 0.45
N THR A 12 3.67 10.44 -0.74
CA THR A 12 2.29 10.85 -1.00
C THR A 12 1.39 9.63 -1.21
N ASP A 13 0.09 9.78 -0.96
CA ASP A 13 -0.91 8.73 -1.19
C ASP A 13 -0.85 8.18 -2.62
N GLU A 14 -0.52 9.03 -3.60
CA GLU A 14 -0.38 8.66 -5.01
C GLU A 14 0.86 7.77 -5.25
N GLU A 15 1.98 8.05 -4.59
CA GLU A 15 3.18 7.21 -4.65
C GLU A 15 2.94 5.86 -3.98
N ILE A 16 2.28 5.84 -2.81
CA ILE A 16 1.92 4.60 -2.12
C ILE A 16 0.97 3.78 -2.99
N LEU A 17 -0.06 4.40 -3.57
CA LEU A 17 -0.99 3.72 -4.49
C LEU A 17 -0.26 3.16 -5.71
N LYS A 18 0.65 3.92 -6.31
CA LYS A 18 1.44 3.45 -7.46
C LYS A 18 2.29 2.24 -7.08
N ARG A 19 2.91 2.26 -5.90
CA ARG A 19 3.72 1.15 -5.41
C ARG A 19 2.86 -0.07 -5.06
N LEU A 20 1.70 0.13 -4.44
CA LEU A 20 0.70 -0.92 -4.18
C LEU A 20 0.26 -1.59 -5.49
N LYS A 21 -0.06 -0.80 -6.53
CA LYS A 21 -0.41 -1.32 -7.87
C LYS A 21 0.70 -2.16 -8.48
N GLN A 22 1.96 -1.75 -8.33
CA GLN A 22 3.11 -2.54 -8.78
C GLN A 22 3.17 -3.89 -8.07
N ILE A 23 3.08 -3.90 -6.73
CA ILE A 23 3.12 -5.11 -5.92
C ILE A 23 1.99 -6.06 -6.32
N ILE A 24 0.77 -5.53 -6.49
CA ILE A 24 -0.38 -6.32 -6.96
C ILE A 24 -0.09 -6.89 -8.36
N SER A 25 0.40 -6.09 -9.30
CA SER A 25 0.68 -6.56 -10.66
C SER A 25 1.80 -7.60 -10.74
N GLU A 26 2.77 -7.55 -9.83
CA GLU A 26 3.91 -8.46 -9.76
C GLU A 26 3.56 -9.79 -9.08
N ASN A 27 2.72 -9.76 -8.03
CA ASN A 27 2.38 -10.96 -7.24
C ASN A 27 1.05 -11.60 -7.67
N LEU A 28 0.14 -10.81 -8.24
CA LEU A 28 -1.21 -11.21 -8.66
C LEU A 28 -1.40 -10.82 -10.14
N PRO A 29 -0.81 -11.58 -11.08
CA PRO A 29 -0.81 -11.23 -12.50
C PRO A 29 -2.22 -11.17 -13.10
N GLU A 30 -3.21 -11.89 -12.56
CA GLU A 30 -4.61 -11.79 -12.97
C GLU A 30 -5.22 -10.40 -12.73
N LEU A 31 -4.62 -9.58 -11.86
CA LEU A 31 -5.08 -8.23 -11.53
C LEU A 31 -4.30 -7.13 -12.24
N ARG A 32 -3.27 -7.46 -13.03
CA ARG A 32 -2.41 -6.49 -13.72
C ARG A 32 -3.19 -5.49 -14.59
N ASN A 33 -4.28 -5.94 -15.21
CA ASN A 33 -5.12 -5.13 -16.09
C ASN A 33 -6.40 -4.63 -15.41
N ARG A 34 -6.54 -4.83 -14.09
CA ARG A 34 -7.67 -4.29 -13.34
C ARG A 34 -7.44 -2.83 -13.05
N GLU A 35 -8.49 -2.04 -13.17
CA GLU A 35 -8.49 -0.68 -12.67
C GLU A 35 -8.52 -0.72 -11.13
N ILE A 36 -7.43 -0.25 -10.53
CA ILE A 36 -7.31 -0.13 -9.08
C ILE A 36 -7.40 1.36 -8.73
N THR A 37 -8.36 1.70 -7.90
CA THR A 37 -8.60 3.05 -7.38
C THR A 37 -8.49 3.04 -5.85
N LEU A 38 -8.54 4.21 -5.22
CA LEU A 38 -8.54 4.29 -3.76
C LEU A 38 -9.75 3.58 -3.15
N ASP A 39 -10.90 3.65 -3.82
CA ASP A 39 -12.16 3.10 -3.32
C ASP A 39 -12.36 1.61 -3.68
N THR A 40 -11.46 1.04 -4.49
CA THR A 40 -11.48 -0.38 -4.84
C THR A 40 -11.35 -1.25 -3.60
N LYS A 41 -12.30 -2.19 -3.43
CA LYS A 41 -12.27 -3.19 -2.35
C LYS A 41 -11.37 -4.36 -2.76
N ILE A 42 -10.32 -4.60 -1.97
CA ILE A 42 -9.25 -5.55 -2.31
C ILE A 42 -9.80 -6.98 -2.38
N THR A 43 -10.48 -7.44 -1.34
CA THR A 43 -11.03 -8.81 -1.31
C THR A 43 -12.25 -8.96 -2.22
N ARG A 44 -13.17 -7.97 -2.21
CA ARG A 44 -14.45 -8.06 -2.92
C ARG A 44 -14.38 -7.73 -4.42
N ASP A 45 -13.74 -6.63 -4.79
CA ASP A 45 -13.77 -6.13 -6.18
C ASP A 45 -12.64 -6.72 -7.02
N LEU A 46 -11.49 -6.98 -6.40
CA LEU A 46 -10.39 -7.69 -7.07
C LEU A 46 -10.56 -9.21 -6.98
N GLY A 47 -11.47 -9.72 -6.15
CA GLY A 47 -11.72 -11.16 -6.00
C GLY A 47 -10.53 -11.91 -5.40
N ILE A 48 -9.73 -11.23 -4.59
CA ILE A 48 -8.55 -11.79 -3.92
C ILE A 48 -9.03 -12.70 -2.79
N ASP A 49 -8.53 -13.93 -2.76
CA ASP A 49 -8.76 -14.87 -1.67
C ASP A 49 -7.92 -14.52 -0.43
N SER A 50 -8.24 -15.13 0.72
CA SER A 50 -7.56 -14.83 1.98
C SER A 50 -6.05 -15.08 1.96
N MET A 51 -5.55 -16.08 1.22
CA MET A 51 -4.09 -16.33 1.12
C MET A 51 -3.41 -15.28 0.26
N SER A 52 -4.03 -14.91 -0.86
CA SER A 52 -3.54 -13.85 -1.74
C SER A 52 -3.55 -12.48 -1.05
N PHE A 53 -4.52 -12.23 -0.16
CA PHE A 53 -4.56 -11.04 0.68
C PHE A 53 -3.40 -11.00 1.68
N ILE A 54 -3.14 -12.10 2.39
CA ILE A 54 -2.00 -12.22 3.32
C ILE A 54 -0.68 -11.99 2.59
N LEU A 55 -0.50 -12.61 1.40
CA LEU A 55 0.68 -12.41 0.58
C LEU A 55 0.84 -10.93 0.19
N LEU A 56 -0.25 -10.27 -0.23
CA LEU A 56 -0.22 -8.87 -0.61
C LEU A 56 0.22 -7.99 0.57
N ILE A 57 -0.37 -8.16 1.75
CA ILE A 57 -0.01 -7.39 2.95
C ILE A 57 1.48 -7.60 3.30
N CYS A 58 1.96 -8.85 3.37
CA CYS A 58 3.38 -9.11 3.63
C CYS A 58 4.31 -8.48 2.60
N LYS A 59 3.94 -8.45 1.32
CA LYS A 59 4.74 -7.81 0.27
C LYS A 59 4.73 -6.28 0.40
N VAL A 60 3.60 -5.71 0.78
CA VAL A 60 3.47 -4.28 1.06
C VAL A 60 4.34 -3.91 2.27
N GLU A 61 4.18 -4.60 3.39
CA GLU A 61 5.02 -4.45 4.60
C GLU A 61 6.51 -4.48 4.27
N ALA A 62 6.96 -5.52 3.57
CA ALA A 62 8.36 -5.65 3.16
C ALA A 62 8.81 -4.55 2.19
N ALA A 63 7.94 -4.09 1.29
CA ALA A 63 8.28 -3.06 0.31
C ALA A 63 8.40 -1.66 0.91
N PHE A 64 7.62 -1.37 1.97
CA PHE A 64 7.64 -0.10 2.68
C PHE A 64 8.49 -0.13 3.96
N GLY A 65 8.93 -1.31 4.39
CA GLY A 65 9.68 -1.49 5.63
C GLY A 65 8.83 -1.21 6.87
N VAL A 66 7.55 -1.57 6.83
CA VAL A 66 6.59 -1.38 7.92
C VAL A 66 5.99 -2.72 8.35
N GLU A 67 5.37 -2.76 9.53
CA GLU A 67 4.69 -3.94 10.07
C GLU A 67 3.28 -3.54 10.49
N ILE A 68 2.27 -4.17 9.89
CA ILE A 68 0.87 -3.93 10.21
C ILE A 68 0.44 -4.98 11.23
N PRO A 69 -0.09 -4.59 12.40
CA PRO A 69 -0.57 -5.54 13.39
C PRO A 69 -1.67 -6.44 12.80
N ASP A 70 -1.64 -7.74 13.08
CA ASP A 70 -2.61 -8.70 12.55
C ASP A 70 -4.07 -8.29 12.83
N GLY A 71 -4.34 -7.69 14.00
CA GLY A 71 -5.68 -7.22 14.38
C GLY A 71 -6.21 -6.07 13.52
N GLU A 72 -5.36 -5.41 12.74
CA GLU A 72 -5.74 -4.35 11.81
C GLU A 72 -6.08 -4.90 10.41
N TRP A 73 -5.71 -6.15 10.10
CA TRP A 73 -5.87 -6.71 8.75
C TRP A 73 -7.33 -6.82 8.33
N ASP A 74 -8.24 -7.15 9.26
CA ASP A 74 -9.69 -7.14 9.03
C ASP A 74 -10.23 -5.76 8.64
N HIS A 75 -9.57 -4.69 9.07
CA HIS A 75 -9.94 -3.32 8.74
C HIS A 75 -9.40 -2.86 7.38
N LEU A 76 -8.45 -3.60 6.77
CA LEU A 76 -7.85 -3.28 5.48
C LEU A 76 -8.67 -3.81 4.29
N SER A 77 -9.91 -3.32 4.18
CA SER A 77 -10.85 -3.76 3.15
C SER A 77 -10.66 -3.06 1.80
N SER A 78 -10.13 -1.84 1.78
CA SER A 78 -9.93 -1.04 0.56
C SER A 78 -8.49 -0.57 0.37
N CYS A 79 -8.14 -0.20 -0.86
CA CYS A 79 -6.83 0.39 -1.16
C CYS A 79 -6.58 1.66 -0.35
N ARG A 80 -7.62 2.49 -0.12
CA ARG A 80 -7.55 3.66 0.75
C ARG A 80 -7.12 3.30 2.17
N ASP A 81 -7.70 2.27 2.75
CA ASP A 81 -7.40 1.84 4.13
C ASP A 81 -5.94 1.39 4.24
N VAL A 82 -5.48 0.59 3.28
CA VAL A 82 -4.07 0.16 3.20
C VAL A 82 -3.15 1.38 3.08
N ILE A 83 -3.43 2.31 2.17
CA ILE A 83 -2.60 3.49 1.96
C ILE A 83 -2.52 4.35 3.23
N ALA A 84 -3.67 4.60 3.87
CA ALA A 84 -3.73 5.33 5.13
C ALA A 84 -2.88 4.64 6.20
N LYS A 85 -3.00 3.32 6.33
CA LYS A 85 -2.23 2.55 7.32
C LYS A 85 -0.74 2.59 7.06
N ILE A 86 -0.32 2.41 5.81
CA ILE A 86 1.10 2.52 5.43
C ILE A 86 1.62 3.92 5.71
N ARG A 87 0.85 4.96 5.39
CA ARG A 87 1.23 6.35 5.65
C ARG A 87 1.40 6.64 7.15
N GLU A 88 0.57 6.07 8.00
CA GLU A 88 0.70 6.19 9.46
C GLU A 88 1.94 5.47 10.00
N LEU A 89 2.28 4.33 9.42
CA LEU A 89 3.40 3.49 9.87
C LEU A 89 4.74 3.91 9.27
N LEU A 90 4.75 4.60 8.14
CA LEU A 90 5.97 5.06 7.48
C LEU A 90 6.72 6.03 8.39
N PRO A 91 7.92 5.69 8.87
CA PRO A 91 8.72 6.61 9.63
C PRO A 91 9.21 7.74 8.72
N GLU A 92 9.26 8.98 9.23
CA GLU A 92 9.76 10.17 8.53
C GLU A 92 11.21 10.04 7.99
N LYS A 93 11.90 8.94 8.31
CA LYS A 93 13.24 8.60 7.84
C LYS A 93 13.33 7.14 7.38
N ALA A 94 12.94 6.87 6.14
CA ALA A 94 13.59 5.83 5.35
C ALA A 94 14.79 6.46 4.62
N SER A 95 15.83 6.79 5.39
CA SER A 95 17.16 7.13 4.88
C SER A 95 18.06 5.95 5.19
N ALA A 96 18.27 5.09 4.21
CA ALA A 96 19.40 4.17 4.16
C ALA A 96 19.99 4.25 2.76
#